data_AF-A0AAV0LVB3-F1
#
_entry.id   AF-A0AAV0LVB3-F1
#
_cell.length_a   1.000
_cell.length_b   1.000
_cell.length_c   1.000
_cell.angle_alpha   90.00
_cell.angle_beta   90.00
_cell.angle_gamma   90.00
#
_symmetry.space_group_name_H-M   'P 1'
#
loop_
_entity.id
_entity.type
_entity.pdbx_description
1 polymer ?
#
loop_
_entity_poly.entity_id
_entity_poly.type
_entity_poly.pdbx_seq_one_letter_code
_entity_poly.pdbx_strand_id
1 'polypeptide(L)'
;MALSTRQRRPELPSAETSRPAQSPSSSSEPYTKVDKPGRSSLADEEQSLGWFMPILALGLLRYMSATSNIIHDCDEVFNYWEPLHFLLYKSGFQTWEYSSQFALRSYLYINFHELVGLPASWLFRDDKVRVFYAVRLFLGVISVIADATLVVALSRRYGKRLASYALAMLCLTSGCFFASTSFLPSSFSMYAMSLSSGLFLLEKPAMAVSVAAIGVLLGWPFSMLAFLPLVLFSLAKRFKLSFFAGAVTSLTLVVLSVLVDYRYYGRWTSSVLNILVYNVAGGGESHLYGTEGPLFYLRNGFNNFNISMVLSLLFLVILPIVRRKYAPDLLVVVSPLYIWLGFMSLQPHKEERFLYPVYPLVCVAASSVIESFPDLVRDKHNLNDNSIIVVIAKVIRPLVLSLILCASHARTFSLINGYAAPMEVYKILDHYHDAGSGAVLCVGSEWHRFPSSFFVPDYVGEVRWIDDGFRGLLPLPFNSSLGGTSAAPPYFNNKNKALAQQYVNSSSLLFRLFDSIFITALTE
;
A
#
# COMPACT_ATOMS: atom_id res chain seq x y z
N MET A 1 17.65 114.95 -30.96
CA MET A 1 17.51 114.39 -29.60
C MET A 1 16.24 113.52 -29.50
N ALA A 2 15.84 112.62 -30.40
CA ALA A 2 16.49 111.75 -31.41
C ALA A 2 17.50 110.78 -30.78
N LEU A 3 17.54 109.49 -31.12
CA LEU A 3 17.59 108.92 -32.47
C LEU A 3 17.23 107.42 -32.42
N SER A 4 16.83 106.71 -33.47
CA SER A 4 16.22 107.06 -34.75
C SER A 4 15.92 105.75 -35.49
N THR A 5 14.82 105.77 -36.24
CA THR A 5 14.69 105.31 -37.63
C THR A 5 14.73 103.82 -38.02
N ARG A 6 13.65 103.49 -38.75
CA ARG A 6 13.58 102.85 -40.08
C ARG A 6 13.70 101.33 -40.23
N GLN A 7 12.55 100.78 -40.65
CA GLN A 7 12.31 100.05 -41.91
C GLN A 7 12.95 98.68 -42.17
N ARG A 8 12.05 97.84 -42.75
CA ARG A 8 12.25 96.74 -43.73
C ARG A 8 12.60 95.34 -43.20
N ARG A 9 11.72 94.38 -43.58
CA ARG A 9 12.02 92.97 -43.90
C ARG A 9 13.19 92.86 -44.87
N PRO A 10 14.02 91.80 -44.87
CA PRO A 10 13.66 90.50 -45.49
C PRO A 10 14.31 89.24 -44.83
N GLU A 11 13.69 88.05 -44.96
CA GLU A 11 14.12 86.86 -45.76
C GLU A 11 15.50 86.24 -45.45
N LEU A 12 15.46 84.97 -44.98
CA LEU A 12 16.25 83.74 -45.29
C LEU A 12 17.73 83.82 -45.79
N PRO A 13 18.48 82.70 -45.86
CA PRO A 13 18.71 81.57 -44.93
C PRO A 13 20.22 81.18 -44.87
N SER A 14 20.65 80.27 -43.97
CA SER A 14 21.65 79.19 -44.24
C SER A 14 22.40 78.71 -42.98
N ALA A 15 22.36 77.38 -42.80
CA ALA A 15 23.43 76.43 -42.45
C ALA A 15 24.58 76.79 -41.48
N GLU A 16 24.82 75.85 -40.54
CA GLU A 16 26.12 75.34 -40.03
C GLU A 16 27.08 76.31 -39.30
N THR A 17 27.79 76.02 -38.20
CA THR A 17 27.91 74.95 -37.21
C THR A 17 28.78 75.53 -36.07
N SER A 18 28.40 75.40 -34.79
CA SER A 18 29.38 75.50 -33.67
C SER A 18 28.80 74.92 -32.37
N ARG A 19 29.44 73.87 -31.84
CA ARG A 19 29.22 73.34 -30.47
C ARG A 19 29.93 74.26 -29.43
N PRO A 20 29.67 74.10 -28.11
CA PRO A 20 30.36 73.05 -27.35
C PRO A 20 29.53 72.31 -26.28
N ALA A 21 29.89 71.02 -26.13
CA ALA A 21 29.91 70.15 -24.96
C ALA A 21 28.98 70.38 -23.74
N GLN A 22 28.21 69.34 -23.38
CA GLN A 22 28.50 68.46 -22.23
C GLN A 22 27.67 67.16 -22.30
N SER A 23 28.35 66.03 -22.12
CA SER A 23 27.87 64.65 -21.93
C SER A 23 28.10 64.27 -20.45
N PRO A 24 27.57 63.16 -19.86
CA PRO A 24 27.42 61.84 -20.51
C PRO A 24 26.16 61.00 -20.16
N SER A 25 25.71 60.20 -21.14
CA SER A 25 25.67 58.71 -21.15
C SER A 25 24.41 58.09 -20.52
N SER A 26 23.68 57.14 -21.12
CA SER A 26 23.94 56.25 -22.27
C SER A 26 22.64 55.61 -22.81
N SER A 27 22.49 55.67 -24.14
CA SER A 27 21.92 54.68 -25.11
C SER A 27 21.48 53.32 -24.55
N SER A 28 20.24 52.81 -24.71
CA SER A 28 19.40 52.48 -25.90
C SER A 28 19.49 51.00 -26.29
N GLU A 29 18.35 50.29 -26.43
CA GLU A 29 18.05 49.37 -27.55
C GLU A 29 16.58 48.84 -27.51
N PRO A 30 16.03 48.33 -28.64
CA PRO A 30 14.62 48.43 -29.00
C PRO A 30 13.75 47.20 -28.68
N TYR A 31 12.45 47.44 -28.58
CA TYR A 31 11.41 46.49 -28.18
C TYR A 31 11.00 45.53 -29.32
N THR A 32 11.40 44.26 -29.23
CA THR A 32 10.82 43.15 -30.01
C THR A 32 9.86 42.35 -29.13
N LYS A 33 8.56 42.45 -29.43
CA LYS A 33 7.50 41.73 -28.71
C LYS A 33 7.30 40.34 -29.33
N VAL A 34 8.29 39.46 -29.18
CA VAL A 34 8.12 38.01 -29.31
C VAL A 34 8.22 37.44 -27.90
N ASP A 35 7.08 37.35 -27.21
CA ASP A 35 6.91 36.45 -26.07
C ASP A 35 5.42 36.30 -25.75
N LYS A 36 4.83 35.28 -26.35
CA LYS A 36 3.58 34.68 -25.88
C LYS A 36 4.00 33.47 -25.02
N PRO A 37 3.87 33.48 -23.69
CA PRO A 37 4.06 32.28 -22.90
C PRO A 37 2.77 31.45 -23.03
N GLY A 38 2.80 30.43 -23.88
CA GLY A 38 1.61 29.61 -24.11
C GLY A 38 1.81 28.46 -25.08
N ARG A 39 2.81 27.60 -24.84
CA ARG A 39 2.91 26.32 -25.57
C ARG A 39 3.66 25.19 -24.84
N SER A 40 4.07 25.36 -23.58
CA SER A 40 4.75 24.29 -22.83
C SER A 40 3.81 23.25 -22.23
N SER A 41 2.58 23.62 -21.84
CA SER A 41 1.65 22.68 -21.17
C SER A 41 1.11 21.58 -22.09
N LEU A 42 0.92 21.88 -23.39
CA LEU A 42 0.35 20.93 -24.36
C LEU A 42 1.36 19.86 -24.81
N ALA A 43 2.65 20.21 -24.91
CA ALA A 43 3.69 19.26 -25.30
C ALA A 43 4.07 18.26 -24.18
N ASP A 44 4.00 18.69 -22.92
CA ASP A 44 4.22 17.83 -21.75
C ASP A 44 3.04 16.85 -21.51
N GLU A 45 1.80 17.23 -21.88
CA GLU A 45 0.65 16.33 -21.85
C GLU A 45 0.73 15.23 -22.91
N GLU A 46 1.18 15.54 -24.12
CA GLU A 46 1.40 14.52 -25.16
C GLU A 46 2.53 13.54 -24.81
N GLN A 47 3.51 13.97 -24.00
CA GLN A 47 4.66 13.14 -23.60
C GLN A 47 4.50 12.39 -22.28
N SER A 48 3.40 12.53 -21.54
CA SER A 48 3.14 11.76 -20.30
C SER A 48 1.99 10.76 -20.43
N LEU A 49 2.00 9.68 -19.64
CA LEU A 49 0.88 8.75 -19.53
C LEU A 49 -0.30 9.49 -18.88
N GLY A 50 -1.41 9.57 -19.61
CA GLY A 50 -2.68 10.02 -19.05
C GLY A 50 -3.22 9.02 -18.01
N TRP A 51 -4.20 9.46 -17.20
CA TRP A 51 -4.79 8.66 -16.12
C TRP A 51 -5.52 7.40 -16.59
N PHE A 52 -6.08 7.42 -17.81
CA PHE A 52 -6.92 6.35 -18.33
C PHE A 52 -6.19 5.00 -18.37
N MET A 53 -4.99 4.94 -18.96
CA MET A 53 -4.27 3.67 -19.13
C MET A 53 -3.84 3.03 -17.80
N PRO A 54 -3.21 3.74 -16.85
CA PRO A 54 -2.91 3.18 -15.53
C PRO A 54 -4.15 2.73 -14.76
N ILE A 55 -5.24 3.53 -14.76
CA ILE A 55 -6.48 3.18 -14.06
C ILE A 55 -7.11 1.93 -14.67
N LEU A 56 -7.19 1.84 -16.00
CA LEU A 56 -7.76 0.68 -16.68
C LEU A 56 -6.93 -0.59 -16.44
N ALA A 57 -5.61 -0.51 -16.64
CA ALA A 57 -4.71 -1.65 -16.49
C ALA A 57 -4.68 -2.16 -15.04
N LEU A 58 -4.46 -1.26 -14.07
CA LEU A 58 -4.49 -1.64 -12.65
C LEU A 58 -5.89 -2.11 -12.27
N GLY A 59 -6.95 -1.42 -12.70
CA GLY A 59 -8.34 -1.78 -12.40
C GLY A 59 -8.67 -3.21 -12.80
N LEU A 60 -8.29 -3.63 -14.02
CA LEU A 60 -8.49 -4.99 -14.48
C LEU A 60 -7.75 -6.01 -13.61
N LEU A 61 -6.46 -5.78 -13.32
CA LEU A 61 -5.65 -6.72 -12.56
C LEU A 61 -6.01 -6.76 -11.06
N ARG A 62 -6.42 -5.62 -10.48
CA ARG A 62 -6.91 -5.55 -9.09
C ARG A 62 -8.30 -6.17 -8.96
N TYR A 63 -9.15 -6.06 -9.98
CA TYR A 63 -10.41 -6.81 -10.04
C TYR A 63 -10.15 -8.32 -10.08
N MET A 64 -9.26 -8.78 -10.97
CA MET A 64 -8.85 -10.19 -11.02
C MET A 64 -8.34 -10.65 -9.64
N SER A 65 -7.43 -9.90 -9.03
CA SER A 65 -6.94 -10.18 -7.67
C SER A 65 -8.09 -10.26 -6.66
N ALA A 66 -9.00 -9.28 -6.61
CA ALA A 66 -10.10 -9.31 -5.64
C ALA A 66 -10.98 -10.57 -5.75
N THR A 67 -11.16 -11.08 -6.97
CA THR A 67 -12.02 -12.25 -7.25
C THR A 67 -11.30 -13.60 -7.14
N SER A 68 -9.99 -13.67 -7.37
CA SER A 68 -9.26 -14.93 -7.47
C SER A 68 -8.13 -15.11 -6.45
N ASN A 69 -7.79 -14.06 -5.69
CA ASN A 69 -6.73 -14.12 -4.70
C ASN A 69 -7.16 -15.04 -3.53
N ILE A 70 -6.22 -15.84 -3.05
CA ILE A 70 -6.41 -16.67 -1.86
C ILE A 70 -6.19 -15.83 -0.60
N ILE A 71 -6.32 -16.44 0.58
CA ILE A 71 -5.94 -15.80 1.84
C ILE A 71 -4.63 -16.43 2.29
N HIS A 72 -3.58 -15.61 2.35
CA HIS A 72 -2.21 -16.08 2.61
C HIS A 72 -1.84 -16.09 4.10
N ASP A 73 -2.59 -15.36 4.92
CA ASP A 73 -2.25 -15.06 6.30
C ASP A 73 -3.50 -15.25 7.19
N CYS A 74 -3.36 -16.04 8.25
CA CYS A 74 -4.44 -16.29 9.20
C CYS A 74 -4.85 -15.04 9.98
N ASP A 75 -3.95 -14.08 10.15
CA ASP A 75 -4.29 -12.80 10.76
C ASP A 75 -5.18 -11.96 9.86
N GLU A 76 -5.09 -12.09 8.53
CA GLU A 76 -6.05 -11.46 7.63
C GLU A 76 -7.48 -11.87 8.02
N VAL A 77 -7.65 -13.15 8.32
CA VAL A 77 -8.94 -13.73 8.75
C VAL A 77 -9.28 -13.30 10.17
N PHE A 78 -8.51 -13.76 11.16
CA PHE A 78 -8.91 -13.68 12.55
C PHE A 78 -8.75 -12.29 13.18
N ASN A 79 -7.92 -11.43 12.59
CA ASN A 79 -7.73 -10.07 13.08
C ASN A 79 -8.47 -9.00 12.26
N TYR A 80 -9.05 -9.33 11.09
CA TYR A 80 -9.77 -8.33 10.29
C TYR A 80 -11.09 -8.83 9.71
N TRP A 81 -11.11 -9.94 8.98
CA TRP A 81 -12.37 -10.49 8.44
C TRP A 81 -13.35 -10.90 9.54
N GLU A 82 -12.90 -11.60 10.57
CA GLU A 82 -13.75 -12.08 11.66
C GLU A 82 -14.29 -10.96 12.56
N PRO A 83 -13.48 -9.96 13.00
CA PRO A 83 -14.01 -8.76 13.65
C PRO A 83 -15.01 -7.99 12.77
N LEU A 84 -14.75 -7.84 11.47
CA LEU A 84 -15.71 -7.20 10.56
C LEU A 84 -17.01 -8.02 10.48
N HIS A 85 -16.92 -9.34 10.36
CA HIS A 85 -18.07 -10.23 10.37
C HIS A 85 -18.88 -10.07 11.67
N PHE A 86 -18.21 -9.93 12.82
CA PHE A 86 -18.89 -9.68 14.09
C PHE A 86 -19.60 -8.33 14.14
N LEU A 87 -19.01 -7.27 13.59
CA LEU A 87 -19.70 -5.97 13.52
C LEU A 87 -20.97 -6.05 12.69
N LEU A 88 -20.92 -6.73 11.54
CA LEU A 88 -22.01 -6.84 10.58
C LEU A 88 -23.12 -7.83 11.02
N TYR A 89 -22.74 -9.00 11.54
CA TYR A 89 -23.66 -10.13 11.75
C TYR A 89 -23.76 -10.60 13.20
N LYS A 90 -22.99 -10.00 14.13
CA LYS A 90 -22.93 -10.40 15.55
C LYS A 90 -22.45 -11.84 15.79
N SER A 91 -21.77 -12.43 14.81
CA SER A 91 -21.03 -13.68 14.94
C SER A 91 -19.64 -13.54 14.31
N GLY A 92 -18.69 -14.38 14.72
CA GLY A 92 -17.31 -14.34 14.25
C GLY A 92 -16.32 -14.52 15.39
N PHE A 93 -15.05 -14.68 15.04
CA PHE A 93 -13.97 -14.91 15.98
C PHE A 93 -13.21 -13.63 16.40
N GLN A 94 -12.66 -13.66 17.60
CA GLN A 94 -11.73 -12.67 18.11
C GLN A 94 -10.45 -13.34 18.59
N THR A 95 -9.33 -12.64 18.42
CA THR A 95 -8.06 -12.97 19.06
C THR A 95 -7.96 -12.26 20.41
N TRP A 96 -6.97 -12.64 21.22
CA TRP A 96 -6.66 -11.94 22.47
C TRP A 96 -6.33 -10.45 22.26
N GLU A 97 -5.87 -10.08 21.05
CA GLU A 97 -5.52 -8.71 20.69
C GLU A 97 -6.74 -7.77 20.66
N TYR A 98 -7.95 -8.32 20.47
CA TYR A 98 -9.24 -7.62 20.53
C TYR A 98 -9.94 -7.73 21.89
N SER A 99 -9.37 -8.45 22.86
CA SER A 99 -9.89 -8.41 24.23
C SER A 99 -9.67 -7.02 24.83
N SER A 100 -10.69 -6.46 25.48
CA SER A 100 -10.63 -5.12 26.08
C SER A 100 -9.48 -4.97 27.06
N GLN A 101 -9.03 -6.04 27.73
CA GLN A 101 -7.86 -6.01 28.60
C GLN A 101 -6.58 -5.57 27.86
N PHE A 102 -6.36 -6.06 26.64
CA PHE A 102 -5.13 -5.82 25.89
C PHE A 102 -5.29 -4.69 24.87
N ALA A 103 -6.40 -4.69 24.13
CA ALA A 103 -6.77 -3.66 23.16
C ALA A 103 -5.61 -3.25 22.25
N LEU A 104 -5.05 -4.21 21.50
CA LEU A 104 -3.89 -4.00 20.62
C LEU A 104 -4.28 -3.65 19.18
N ARG A 105 -5.50 -3.98 18.75
CA ARG A 105 -6.02 -3.66 17.41
C ARG A 105 -7.03 -2.52 17.49
N SER A 106 -7.00 -1.57 16.55
CA SER A 106 -8.01 -0.50 16.55
C SER A 106 -9.23 -0.92 15.76
N TYR A 107 -10.42 -0.73 16.34
CA TYR A 107 -11.68 -0.85 15.60
C TYR A 107 -11.84 0.25 14.55
N LEU A 108 -11.07 1.35 14.60
CA LEU A 108 -11.12 2.40 13.58
C LEU A 108 -10.76 1.85 12.19
N TYR A 109 -9.79 0.93 12.13
CA TYR A 109 -9.41 0.29 10.87
C TYR A 109 -10.53 -0.61 10.32
N ILE A 110 -11.23 -1.34 11.19
CA ILE A 110 -12.39 -2.15 10.81
C ILE A 110 -13.54 -1.26 10.33
N ASN A 111 -13.86 -0.19 11.07
CA ASN A 111 -14.93 0.75 10.72
C ASN A 111 -14.70 1.43 9.37
N PHE A 112 -13.44 1.70 9.00
CA PHE A 112 -13.12 2.23 7.67
C PHE A 112 -13.56 1.29 6.54
N HIS A 113 -13.48 -0.04 6.75
CA HIS A 113 -13.92 -1.04 5.78
C HIS A 113 -15.41 -1.37 5.93
N GLU A 114 -15.97 -1.21 7.13
CA GLU A 114 -17.40 -1.27 7.39
C GLU A 114 -18.18 -0.22 6.55
N LEU A 115 -17.56 0.91 6.17
CA LEU A 115 -18.14 1.89 5.24
C LEU A 115 -18.65 1.27 3.94
N VAL A 116 -18.04 0.18 3.48
CA VAL A 116 -18.50 -0.60 2.32
C VAL A 116 -19.18 -1.90 2.73
N GLY A 117 -18.68 -2.57 3.77
CA GLY A 117 -19.24 -3.85 4.24
C GLY A 117 -20.69 -3.73 4.71
N LEU A 118 -21.05 -2.65 5.42
CA LEU A 118 -22.40 -2.47 5.98
C LEU A 118 -23.47 -2.18 4.92
N PRO A 119 -23.28 -1.23 3.98
CA PRO A 119 -24.21 -1.10 2.86
C PRO A 119 -24.30 -2.37 2.02
N ALA A 120 -23.19 -3.08 1.82
CA ALA A 120 -23.18 -4.34 1.09
C ALA A 120 -23.97 -5.43 1.82
N SER A 121 -23.92 -5.53 3.15
CA SER A 121 -24.72 -6.51 3.90
C SER A 121 -26.22 -6.20 3.83
N TRP A 122 -26.61 -4.93 3.71
CA TRP A 122 -28.01 -4.58 3.46
C TRP A 122 -28.47 -4.92 2.04
N LEU A 123 -27.58 -4.79 1.06
CA LEU A 123 -27.87 -5.08 -0.35
C LEU A 123 -27.87 -6.59 -0.65
N PHE A 124 -26.98 -7.35 -0.01
CA PHE A 124 -26.78 -8.79 -0.20
C PHE A 124 -27.11 -9.56 1.09
N ARG A 125 -28.31 -9.35 1.64
CA ARG A 125 -28.72 -9.89 2.96
C ARG A 125 -28.46 -11.38 3.14
N ASP A 126 -28.73 -12.15 2.09
CA ASP A 126 -28.67 -13.62 2.12
C ASP A 126 -27.34 -14.17 1.56
N ASP A 127 -26.41 -13.31 1.14
CA ASP A 127 -25.16 -13.72 0.50
C ASP A 127 -23.96 -12.98 1.10
N LYS A 128 -23.50 -13.51 2.24
CA LYS A 128 -22.33 -13.01 2.98
C LYS A 128 -21.06 -13.03 2.11
N VAL A 129 -20.93 -13.99 1.20
CA VAL A 129 -19.78 -14.11 0.30
C VAL A 129 -19.68 -12.90 -0.63
N ARG A 130 -20.80 -12.36 -1.14
CA ARG A 130 -20.78 -11.10 -1.91
C ARG A 130 -20.31 -9.90 -1.10
N VAL A 131 -20.63 -9.85 0.18
CA VAL A 131 -20.16 -8.77 1.09
C VAL A 131 -18.63 -8.84 1.25
N PHE A 132 -18.09 -10.05 1.44
CA PHE A 132 -16.64 -10.28 1.46
C PHE A 132 -15.97 -9.75 0.18
N TYR A 133 -16.49 -10.11 -0.99
CA TYR A 133 -15.93 -9.63 -2.27
C TYR A 133 -16.13 -8.12 -2.48
N ALA A 134 -17.21 -7.52 -1.98
CA ALA A 134 -17.40 -6.07 -2.04
C ALA A 134 -16.28 -5.31 -1.29
N VAL A 135 -15.88 -5.81 -0.12
CA VAL A 135 -14.74 -5.25 0.64
C VAL A 135 -13.41 -5.48 -0.08
N ARG A 136 -13.17 -6.65 -0.69
CA ARG A 136 -11.95 -6.88 -1.50
C ARG A 136 -11.88 -5.98 -2.72
N LEU A 137 -13.00 -5.72 -3.39
CA LEU A 137 -13.07 -4.78 -4.50
C LEU A 137 -12.77 -3.35 -4.04
N PHE A 138 -13.24 -2.95 -2.86
CA PHE A 138 -12.91 -1.66 -2.27
C PHE A 138 -11.40 -1.50 -2.00
N LEU A 139 -10.75 -2.51 -1.43
CA LEU A 139 -9.29 -2.56 -1.28
C LEU A 139 -8.58 -2.41 -2.64
N GLY A 140 -9.06 -3.13 -3.65
CA GLY A 140 -8.58 -3.04 -5.03
C GLY A 140 -8.69 -1.62 -5.59
N VAL A 141 -9.82 -0.94 -5.39
CA VAL A 141 -10.03 0.46 -5.84
C VAL A 141 -9.05 1.42 -5.17
N ILE A 142 -8.83 1.30 -3.85
CA ILE A 142 -7.85 2.13 -3.14
C ILE A 142 -6.45 1.89 -3.71
N SER A 143 -6.08 0.62 -3.95
CA SER A 143 -4.81 0.26 -4.60
C SER A 143 -4.66 0.89 -5.98
N VAL A 144 -5.71 0.85 -6.81
CA VAL A 144 -5.70 1.46 -8.16
C VAL A 144 -5.44 2.96 -8.06
N ILE A 145 -6.14 3.68 -7.18
CA ILE A 145 -5.98 5.13 -7.03
C ILE A 145 -4.55 5.47 -6.60
N ALA A 146 -4.01 4.74 -5.63
CA ALA A 146 -2.67 4.95 -5.11
C ALA A 146 -1.58 4.67 -6.16
N ASP A 147 -1.62 3.50 -6.78
CA ASP A 147 -0.61 3.06 -7.76
C ASP A 147 -0.73 3.85 -9.07
N ALA A 148 -1.93 4.19 -9.53
CA ALA A 148 -2.12 5.03 -10.72
C ALA A 148 -1.54 6.44 -10.49
N THR A 149 -1.73 7.01 -9.28
CA THR A 149 -1.13 8.31 -8.94
C THR A 149 0.40 8.24 -8.99
N LEU A 150 1.00 7.18 -8.44
CA LEU A 150 2.44 6.94 -8.53
C LEU A 150 2.92 6.83 -9.97
N VAL A 151 2.25 6.03 -10.81
CA VAL A 151 2.61 5.84 -12.23
C VAL A 151 2.50 7.14 -13.02
N VAL A 152 1.43 7.90 -12.86
CA VAL A 152 1.24 9.19 -13.54
C VAL A 152 2.32 10.19 -13.09
N ALA A 153 2.64 10.23 -11.79
CA ALA A 153 3.69 11.09 -11.28
C ALA A 153 5.08 10.72 -11.84
N LEU A 154 5.40 9.43 -11.89
CA LEU A 154 6.62 8.92 -12.54
C LEU A 154 6.66 9.28 -14.02
N SER A 155 5.53 9.18 -14.73
CA SER A 155 5.50 9.50 -16.15
C SER A 155 5.73 10.98 -16.43
N ARG A 156 5.20 11.86 -15.58
CA ARG A 156 5.39 13.31 -15.69
C ARG A 156 6.81 13.73 -15.35
N ARG A 157 7.47 13.03 -14.41
CA ARG A 157 8.81 13.40 -13.93
C ARG A 157 9.95 12.74 -14.72
N TYR A 158 9.79 11.48 -15.12
CA TYR A 158 10.86 10.65 -15.70
C TYR A 158 10.51 10.07 -17.08
N GLY A 159 9.33 10.37 -17.61
CA GLY A 159 8.87 9.97 -18.94
C GLY A 159 8.09 8.65 -18.97
N LYS A 160 7.35 8.45 -20.08
CA LYS A 160 6.45 7.30 -20.26
C LYS A 160 7.12 5.94 -20.08
N ARG A 161 8.37 5.78 -20.52
CA ARG A 161 9.01 4.46 -20.56
C ARG A 161 9.20 3.85 -19.16
N LEU A 162 9.79 4.62 -18.24
CA LEU A 162 9.97 4.21 -16.84
C LEU A 162 8.62 3.94 -16.18
N ALA A 163 7.63 4.81 -16.41
CA ALA A 163 6.30 4.65 -15.86
C ALA A 163 5.55 3.43 -16.43
N SER A 164 5.71 3.11 -17.72
CA SER A 164 5.15 1.90 -18.33
C SER A 164 5.77 0.63 -17.76
N TYR A 165 7.09 0.62 -17.49
CA TYR A 165 7.76 -0.51 -16.83
C TYR A 165 7.25 -0.69 -15.41
N ALA A 166 7.11 0.41 -14.66
CA ALA A 166 6.59 0.38 -13.30
C ALA A 166 5.14 -0.10 -13.28
N LEU A 167 4.29 0.42 -14.19
CA LEU A 167 2.90 -0.01 -14.35
C LEU A 167 2.80 -1.50 -14.64
N ALA A 168 3.57 -2.01 -15.62
CA ALA A 168 3.54 -3.42 -15.97
C ALA A 168 3.93 -4.32 -14.78
N MET A 169 4.95 -3.93 -14.01
CA MET A 169 5.34 -4.68 -12.82
C MET A 169 4.33 -4.54 -11.67
N LEU A 170 3.75 -3.37 -11.43
CA LEU A 170 2.70 -3.19 -10.40
C LEU A 170 1.46 -4.03 -10.71
N CYS A 171 1.13 -4.23 -11.99
CA CYS A 171 0.03 -5.06 -12.45
C CYS A 171 0.31 -6.57 -12.32
N LEU A 172 1.51 -7.03 -12.69
CA LEU A 172 1.78 -8.45 -12.93
C LEU A 172 2.77 -9.11 -11.97
N THR A 173 3.48 -8.35 -11.12
CA THR A 173 4.33 -8.97 -10.08
C THR A 173 3.46 -9.66 -9.04
N SER A 174 3.90 -10.84 -8.60
CA SER A 174 3.13 -11.71 -7.72
C SER A 174 2.87 -11.05 -6.36
N GLY A 175 3.90 -10.41 -5.79
CA GLY A 175 3.78 -9.68 -4.52
C GLY A 175 2.73 -8.58 -4.56
N CYS A 176 2.75 -7.71 -5.57
CA CYS A 176 1.75 -6.64 -5.70
C CYS A 176 0.35 -7.21 -5.99
N PHE A 177 0.23 -8.27 -6.80
CA PHE A 177 -1.06 -8.90 -7.08
C PHE A 177 -1.76 -9.35 -5.79
N PHE A 178 -1.06 -10.10 -4.93
CA PHE A 178 -1.64 -10.63 -3.68
C PHE A 178 -1.82 -9.55 -2.60
N ALA A 179 -0.80 -8.71 -2.37
CA ALA A 179 -0.89 -7.67 -1.34
C ALA A 179 -2.00 -6.65 -1.61
N SER A 180 -2.35 -6.42 -2.88
CA SER A 180 -3.29 -5.36 -3.26
C SER A 180 -4.73 -5.56 -2.85
N THR A 181 -5.15 -6.78 -2.49
CA THR A 181 -6.53 -7.10 -2.09
C THR A 181 -6.60 -7.93 -0.80
N SER A 182 -5.49 -7.97 -0.06
CA SER A 182 -5.44 -8.52 1.30
C SER A 182 -5.94 -7.48 2.30
N PHE A 183 -6.86 -7.91 3.17
CA PHE A 183 -7.43 -7.05 4.22
C PHE A 183 -6.47 -6.92 5.42
N LEU A 184 -5.32 -6.28 5.19
CA LEU A 184 -4.25 -6.12 6.17
C LEU A 184 -3.82 -4.65 6.28
N PRO A 185 -3.50 -4.16 7.49
CA PRO A 185 -3.04 -2.79 7.65
C PRO A 185 -1.69 -2.53 6.95
N SER A 186 -0.88 -3.57 6.71
CA SER A 186 0.33 -3.46 5.91
C SER A 186 0.04 -3.19 4.43
N SER A 187 -1.03 -3.78 3.87
CA SER A 187 -1.55 -3.43 2.54
C SER A 187 -2.08 -2.00 2.51
N PHE A 188 -2.77 -1.55 3.56
CA PHE A 188 -3.20 -0.17 3.66
C PHE A 188 -2.02 0.83 3.70
N SER A 189 -0.97 0.52 4.48
CA SER A 189 0.28 1.29 4.49
C SER A 189 0.99 1.26 3.12
N MET A 190 0.90 0.16 2.38
CA MET A 190 1.40 0.06 1.00
C MET A 190 0.68 1.05 0.07
N TYR A 191 -0.65 1.15 0.14
CA TYR A 191 -1.40 2.12 -0.66
C TYR A 191 -0.99 3.56 -0.29
N ALA A 192 -0.85 3.85 1.01
CA ALA A 192 -0.39 5.15 1.47
C ALA A 192 1.04 5.46 1.01
N MET A 193 1.93 4.47 0.96
CA MET A 193 3.30 4.62 0.45
C MET A 193 3.30 4.98 -1.03
N SER A 194 2.53 4.26 -1.86
CA SER A 194 2.36 4.57 -3.29
C SER A 194 1.81 5.99 -3.49
N LEU A 195 0.70 6.32 -2.81
CA LEU A 195 0.04 7.60 -2.96
C LEU A 195 0.91 8.77 -2.46
N SER A 196 1.55 8.62 -1.29
CA SER A 196 2.47 9.63 -0.74
C SER A 196 3.67 9.86 -1.66
N SER A 197 4.25 8.79 -2.21
CA SER A 197 5.34 8.87 -3.20
C SER A 197 4.90 9.59 -4.46
N GLY A 198 3.72 9.28 -5.00
CA GLY A 198 3.16 9.96 -6.16
C GLY A 198 2.89 11.44 -5.89
N LEU A 199 2.30 11.79 -4.75
CA LEU A 199 2.04 13.19 -4.36
C LEU A 199 3.33 13.99 -4.15
N PHE A 200 4.37 13.36 -3.60
CA PHE A 200 5.69 13.97 -3.47
C PHE A 200 6.29 14.32 -4.84
N LEU A 201 6.23 13.38 -5.80
CA LEU A 201 6.70 13.59 -7.18
C LEU A 201 5.86 14.61 -7.95
N LEU A 202 4.58 14.78 -7.60
CA LEU A 202 3.68 15.81 -8.12
C LEU A 202 3.86 17.18 -7.44
N GLU A 203 4.90 17.36 -6.62
CA GLU A 203 5.20 18.61 -5.89
C GLU A 203 4.05 19.05 -4.95
N LYS A 204 3.35 18.08 -4.35
CA LYS A 204 2.30 18.27 -3.33
C LYS A 204 2.76 17.76 -1.95
N PRO A 205 3.83 18.34 -1.34
CA PRO A 205 4.46 17.80 -0.14
C PRO A 205 3.53 17.75 1.07
N ALA A 206 2.59 18.68 1.21
CA ALA A 206 1.65 18.68 2.34
C ALA A 206 0.67 17.49 2.29
N MET A 207 0.14 17.19 1.10
CA MET A 207 -0.70 16.01 0.90
C MET A 207 0.11 14.72 1.08
N ALA A 208 1.37 14.70 0.63
CA ALA A 208 2.25 13.54 0.83
C ALA A 208 2.47 13.23 2.32
N VAL A 209 2.69 14.26 3.15
CA VAL A 209 2.84 14.11 4.61
C VAL A 209 1.52 13.69 5.28
N SER A 210 0.38 14.26 4.89
CA SER A 210 -0.93 13.84 5.41
C SER A 210 -1.24 12.38 5.09
N VAL A 211 -0.99 11.94 3.84
CA VAL A 211 -1.20 10.54 3.44
C VAL A 211 -0.24 9.61 4.18
N ALA A 212 1.02 10.02 4.39
CA ALA A 212 1.96 9.25 5.21
C ALA A 212 1.44 9.09 6.65
N ALA A 213 0.91 10.15 7.27
CA ALA A 213 0.31 10.08 8.60
C ALA A 213 -0.90 9.12 8.64
N ILE A 214 -1.77 9.14 7.63
CA ILE A 214 -2.88 8.18 7.48
C ILE A 214 -2.36 6.75 7.38
N GLY A 215 -1.36 6.49 6.53
CA GLY A 215 -0.77 5.17 6.35
C GLY A 215 -0.11 4.59 7.61
N VAL A 216 0.47 5.44 8.45
CA VAL A 216 1.10 5.04 9.72
C VAL A 216 0.07 4.83 10.81
N LEU A 217 -0.86 5.77 11.01
CA LEU A 217 -1.77 5.74 12.16
C LEU A 217 -2.97 4.83 11.96
N LEU A 218 -3.52 4.78 10.75
CA LEU A 218 -4.66 3.91 10.43
C LEU A 218 -4.22 2.55 9.90
N GLY A 219 -3.15 2.51 9.10
CA GLY A 219 -2.55 1.27 8.63
C GLY A 219 -1.70 0.63 9.71
N TRP A 220 -0.40 0.88 9.66
CA TRP A 220 0.54 0.19 10.53
C TRP A 220 1.56 1.14 11.16
N PRO A 221 1.52 1.35 12.50
CA PRO A 221 2.36 2.35 13.18
C PRO A 221 3.86 2.14 12.97
N PHE A 222 4.31 0.89 12.85
CA PHE A 222 5.72 0.56 12.66
C PHE A 222 6.26 0.99 11.29
N SER A 223 5.38 1.17 10.28
CA SER A 223 5.77 1.66 8.95
C SER A 223 6.27 3.12 8.96
N MET A 224 6.16 3.84 10.09
CA MET A 224 6.68 5.21 10.26
C MET A 224 8.13 5.36 9.79
N LEU A 225 8.97 4.34 10.05
CA LEU A 225 10.37 4.34 9.62
C LEU A 225 10.50 4.36 8.08
N ALA A 226 9.65 3.61 7.37
CA ALA A 226 9.64 3.61 5.91
C ALA A 226 9.21 4.97 5.36
N PHE A 227 8.25 5.66 5.98
CA PHE A 227 7.80 6.99 5.53
C PHE A 227 8.78 8.12 5.83
N LEU A 228 9.78 7.91 6.70
CA LEU A 228 10.66 8.95 7.20
C LEU A 228 11.38 9.76 6.09
N PRO A 229 12.00 9.14 5.06
CA PRO A 229 12.65 9.90 4.00
C PRO A 229 11.67 10.82 3.25
N LEU A 230 10.49 10.30 2.88
CA LEU A 230 9.47 11.06 2.17
C LEU A 230 8.97 12.25 2.99
N VAL A 231 8.71 12.04 4.29
CA VAL A 231 8.23 13.08 5.19
C VAL A 231 9.29 14.17 5.40
N LEU A 232 10.53 13.79 5.70
CA LEU A 232 11.61 14.75 5.94
C LEU A 232 11.88 15.61 4.69
N PHE A 233 11.93 15.01 3.50
CA PHE A 233 12.13 15.77 2.27
C PHE A 233 10.92 16.62 1.89
N SER A 234 9.70 16.16 2.18
CA SER A 234 8.48 16.96 1.98
C SER A 234 8.41 18.17 2.92
N LEU A 235 8.87 18.01 4.17
CA LEU A 235 9.02 19.11 5.13
C LEU A 235 10.12 20.07 4.69
N ALA A 236 11.25 19.57 4.19
CA ALA A 236 12.32 20.41 3.66
C ALA A 236 11.87 21.25 2.45
N LYS A 237 11.01 20.70 1.56
CA LYS A 237 10.44 21.44 0.42
C LYS A 237 9.49 22.56 0.85
N ARG A 238 8.56 22.29 1.78
CA ARG A 238 7.55 23.29 2.24
C ARG A 238 7.18 23.10 3.72
N PHE A 239 8.06 23.52 4.63
CA PHE A 239 7.94 23.21 6.06
C PHE A 239 6.58 23.58 6.66
N LYS A 240 6.17 24.86 6.62
CA LYS A 240 4.95 25.32 7.30
C LYS A 240 3.72 24.52 6.86
N LEU A 241 3.44 24.46 5.55
CA LEU A 241 2.25 23.80 5.03
C LEU A 241 2.28 22.28 5.30
N SER A 242 3.42 21.63 5.06
CA SER A 242 3.55 20.19 5.25
C SER A 242 3.49 19.78 6.72
N PHE A 243 4.09 20.58 7.61
CA PHE A 243 4.03 20.36 9.05
C PHE A 243 2.61 20.52 9.58
N PHE A 244 1.92 21.61 9.23
CA PHE A 244 0.54 21.81 9.65
C PHE A 244 -0.40 20.73 9.12
N ALA A 245 -0.28 20.36 7.84
CA ALA A 245 -1.08 19.29 7.27
C ALA A 245 -0.84 17.95 7.98
N GLY A 246 0.41 17.58 8.22
CA GLY A 246 0.78 16.39 8.98
C GLY A 246 0.27 16.42 10.42
N ALA A 247 0.51 17.51 11.15
CA ALA A 247 0.11 17.66 12.55
C ALA A 247 -1.41 17.58 12.73
N VAL A 248 -2.18 18.29 11.89
CA VAL A 248 -3.65 18.26 11.93
C VAL A 248 -4.17 16.86 11.60
N THR A 249 -3.61 16.20 10.58
CA THR A 249 -4.01 14.84 10.20
C THR A 249 -3.73 13.86 11.33
N SER A 250 -2.51 13.88 11.89
CA SER A 250 -2.13 13.01 13.01
C SER A 250 -2.97 13.23 14.25
N LEU A 251 -3.19 14.49 14.66
CA LEU A 251 -4.02 14.81 15.81
C LEU A 251 -5.46 14.32 15.61
N THR A 252 -6.03 14.56 14.43
CA THR A 252 -7.40 14.13 14.11
C THR A 252 -7.53 12.61 14.19
N LEU A 253 -6.58 11.87 13.60
CA LEU A 253 -6.60 10.41 13.60
C LEU A 253 -6.36 9.80 14.97
N VAL A 254 -5.46 10.37 15.78
CA VAL A 254 -5.23 9.90 17.16
C VAL A 254 -6.47 10.13 18.00
N VAL A 255 -7.08 11.32 17.93
CA VAL A 255 -8.32 11.61 18.66
C VAL A 255 -9.43 10.65 18.21
N LEU A 256 -9.62 10.48 16.90
CA LEU A 256 -10.64 9.57 16.37
C LEU A 256 -10.38 8.12 16.80
N SER A 257 -9.14 7.65 16.72
CA SER A 257 -8.74 6.31 17.16
C SER A 257 -9.03 6.09 18.63
N VAL A 258 -8.66 7.04 19.52
CA VAL A 258 -8.93 6.92 20.96
C VAL A 258 -10.44 6.95 21.25
N LEU A 259 -11.21 7.76 20.55
CA LEU A 259 -12.68 7.81 20.72
C LEU A 259 -13.35 6.51 20.27
N VAL A 260 -12.90 5.95 19.14
CA VAL A 260 -13.39 4.65 18.66
C VAL A 260 -12.97 3.54 19.61
N ASP A 261 -11.70 3.50 20.02
CA ASP A 261 -11.20 2.53 20.99
C ASP A 261 -11.99 2.59 22.30
N TYR A 262 -12.29 3.79 22.82
CA TYR A 262 -13.16 3.98 23.99
C TYR A 262 -14.55 3.38 23.77
N ARG A 263 -15.16 3.63 22.59
CA ARG A 263 -16.51 3.17 22.26
C ARG A 263 -16.61 1.64 22.17
N TYR A 264 -15.60 0.98 21.62
CA TYR A 264 -15.63 -0.47 21.40
C TYR A 264 -15.09 -1.24 22.60
N TYR A 265 -14.01 -0.79 23.23
CA TYR A 265 -13.42 -1.46 24.39
C TYR A 265 -14.09 -1.11 25.72
N GLY A 266 -14.90 -0.06 25.78
CA GLY A 266 -15.62 0.36 26.98
C GLY A 266 -14.72 1.03 28.05
N ARG A 267 -13.47 1.38 27.71
CA ARG A 267 -12.51 2.04 28.60
C ARG A 267 -11.59 2.98 27.81
N TRP A 268 -11.09 4.03 28.45
CA TRP A 268 -10.11 4.92 27.84
C TRP A 268 -8.81 4.16 27.58
N THR A 269 -8.50 3.96 26.31
CA THR A 269 -7.33 3.22 25.84
C THR A 269 -6.93 3.72 24.46
N SER A 270 -5.70 3.44 24.04
CA SER A 270 -5.22 3.72 22.68
C SER A 270 -4.54 2.47 22.16
N SER A 271 -5.14 1.81 21.19
CA SER A 271 -4.59 0.57 20.65
C SER A 271 -3.26 0.82 19.95
N VAL A 272 -3.11 1.98 19.29
CA VAL A 272 -1.86 2.43 18.66
C VAL A 272 -0.74 2.55 19.69
N LEU A 273 -0.99 3.11 20.88
CA LEU A 273 0.02 3.17 21.93
C LEU A 273 0.26 1.80 22.56
N ASN A 274 -0.79 1.02 22.81
CA ASN A 274 -0.66 -0.30 23.42
C ASN A 274 0.17 -1.25 22.56
N ILE A 275 -0.05 -1.27 21.24
CA ILE A 275 0.72 -2.12 20.32
C ILE A 275 2.18 -1.67 20.21
N LEU A 276 2.45 -0.36 20.24
CA LEU A 276 3.82 0.17 20.27
C LEU A 276 4.52 -0.20 21.57
N VAL A 277 3.88 0.00 22.72
CA VAL A 277 4.43 -0.37 24.03
C VAL A 277 4.66 -1.87 24.12
N TYR A 278 3.71 -2.68 23.65
CA TYR A 278 3.83 -4.14 23.63
C TYR A 278 5.08 -4.59 22.85
N ASN A 279 5.27 -4.09 21.63
CA ASN A 279 6.37 -4.53 20.77
C ASN A 279 7.73 -3.88 21.09
N VAL A 280 7.75 -2.66 21.66
CA VAL A 280 9.01 -1.92 21.90
C VAL A 280 9.51 -2.06 23.34
N ALA A 281 8.63 -2.08 24.33
CA ALA A 281 9.01 -2.10 25.75
C ALA A 281 9.21 -3.52 26.32
N GLY A 282 9.35 -4.54 25.46
CA GLY A 282 9.66 -5.91 25.87
C GLY A 282 8.47 -6.70 26.44
N GLY A 283 7.23 -6.26 26.21
CA GLY A 283 6.03 -7.01 26.60
C GLY A 283 5.61 -8.09 25.60
N GLY A 284 6.06 -7.97 24.35
CA GLY A 284 5.78 -8.88 23.24
C GLY A 284 7.02 -9.65 22.84
N GLU A 285 7.10 -10.90 23.30
CA GLU A 285 7.96 -11.89 22.68
C GLU A 285 7.39 -12.24 21.30
N SER A 286 7.55 -11.37 20.30
CA SER A 286 7.05 -11.65 18.93
C SER A 286 7.63 -12.95 18.35
N HIS A 287 8.76 -13.41 18.89
CA HIS A 287 9.34 -14.74 18.63
C HIS A 287 8.49 -15.92 19.14
N LEU A 288 7.46 -15.70 19.97
CA LEU A 288 6.46 -16.71 20.36
C LEU A 288 5.75 -17.32 19.15
N TYR A 289 5.69 -16.59 18.05
CA TYR A 289 5.07 -17.02 16.80
C TYR A 289 6.11 -17.51 15.77
N GLY A 290 7.34 -17.78 16.22
CA GLY A 290 8.43 -18.28 15.40
C GLY A 290 9.44 -17.21 15.01
N THR A 291 10.64 -17.67 14.64
CA THR A 291 11.75 -16.83 14.21
C THR A 291 12.31 -17.32 12.90
N GLU A 292 12.82 -16.41 12.09
CA GLU A 292 13.35 -16.70 10.75
C GLU A 292 14.76 -16.14 10.56
N GLY A 293 15.52 -16.77 9.66
CA GLY A 293 16.90 -16.37 9.37
C GLY A 293 17.02 -14.97 8.75
N PRO A 294 18.22 -14.38 8.70
CA PRO A 294 18.43 -13.04 8.14
C PRO A 294 18.12 -12.95 6.64
N LEU A 295 18.24 -14.05 5.91
CA LEU A 295 17.98 -14.11 4.45
C LEU A 295 16.50 -14.26 4.10
N PHE A 296 15.60 -14.37 5.08
CA PHE A 296 14.16 -14.61 4.86
C PHE A 296 13.56 -13.60 3.87
N TYR A 297 13.77 -12.30 4.08
CA TYR A 297 13.18 -11.26 3.24
C TYR A 297 13.79 -11.17 1.85
N LEU A 298 15.06 -11.58 1.67
CA LEU A 298 15.66 -11.69 0.34
C LEU A 298 15.05 -12.87 -0.43
N ARG A 299 14.86 -14.02 0.23
CA ARG A 299 14.20 -15.20 -0.36
C ARG A 299 12.73 -14.91 -0.68
N ASN A 300 12.02 -14.29 0.26
CA ASN A 300 10.63 -13.89 0.09
C ASN A 300 10.47 -12.85 -1.04
N GLY A 301 11.30 -11.80 -1.04
CA GLY A 301 11.32 -10.79 -2.09
C GLY A 301 11.63 -11.40 -3.46
N PHE A 302 12.58 -12.34 -3.54
CA PHE A 302 12.86 -13.05 -4.79
C PHE A 302 11.70 -13.94 -5.24
N ASN A 303 10.98 -14.59 -4.33
CA ASN A 303 9.78 -15.33 -4.70
C ASN A 303 8.70 -14.39 -5.25
N ASN A 304 8.46 -13.25 -4.61
CA ASN A 304 7.40 -12.31 -4.99
C ASN A 304 7.69 -11.44 -6.23
N PHE A 305 8.96 -11.11 -6.45
CA PHE A 305 9.40 -10.18 -7.49
C PHE A 305 10.49 -10.75 -8.41
N ASN A 306 10.94 -11.99 -8.23
CA ASN A 306 11.98 -12.64 -9.04
C ASN A 306 13.21 -11.75 -9.30
N ILE A 307 13.58 -11.58 -10.57
CA ILE A 307 14.69 -10.74 -11.02
C ILE A 307 14.44 -9.26 -10.67
N SER A 308 13.18 -8.82 -10.59
CA SER A 308 12.86 -7.45 -10.16
C SER A 308 13.38 -7.15 -8.76
N MET A 309 13.40 -8.12 -7.84
CA MET A 309 14.02 -7.91 -6.51
C MET A 309 15.51 -7.61 -6.64
N VAL A 310 16.23 -8.38 -7.45
CA VAL A 310 17.67 -8.20 -7.66
C VAL A 310 17.95 -6.84 -8.32
N LEU A 311 17.18 -6.48 -9.34
CA LEU A 311 17.31 -5.18 -10.01
C LEU A 311 17.01 -4.01 -9.07
N SER A 312 16.04 -4.15 -8.16
CA SER A 312 15.73 -3.12 -7.17
C SER A 312 16.90 -2.86 -6.23
N LEU A 313 17.66 -3.89 -5.85
CA LEU A 313 18.88 -3.75 -5.04
C LEU A 313 20.04 -3.13 -5.85
N LEU A 314 20.14 -3.50 -7.13
CA LEU A 314 21.16 -2.97 -8.05
C LEU A 314 21.04 -1.45 -8.27
N PHE A 315 19.86 -0.86 -8.04
CA PHE A 315 19.65 0.59 -8.15
C PHE A 315 20.66 1.40 -7.32
N LEU A 316 20.99 0.97 -6.09
CA LEU A 316 21.99 1.65 -5.26
C LEU A 316 23.40 1.56 -5.85
N VAL A 317 23.73 0.44 -6.49
CA VAL A 317 25.05 0.22 -7.12
C VAL A 317 25.22 1.13 -8.33
N ILE A 318 24.17 1.30 -9.16
CA ILE A 318 24.23 2.16 -10.34
C ILE A 318 24.04 3.64 -10.02
N LEU A 319 23.58 3.98 -8.80
CA LEU A 319 23.26 5.34 -8.39
C LEU A 319 24.35 6.38 -8.70
N PRO A 320 25.67 6.11 -8.51
CA PRO A 320 26.71 7.08 -8.88
C PRO A 320 26.70 7.48 -10.36
N ILE A 321 26.27 6.58 -11.24
CA ILE A 321 26.18 6.79 -12.69
C ILE A 321 24.91 7.56 -13.03
N VAL A 322 23.78 7.15 -12.44
CA VAL A 322 22.44 7.69 -12.76
C VAL A 322 22.01 8.84 -11.85
N ARG A 323 22.90 9.34 -10.98
CA ARG A 323 22.61 10.36 -9.95
C ARG A 323 21.95 11.61 -10.54
N ARG A 324 22.45 12.11 -11.67
CA ARG A 324 21.92 13.33 -12.31
C ARG A 324 20.48 13.17 -12.80
N LYS A 325 20.07 11.94 -13.11
CA LYS A 325 18.73 11.62 -13.63
C LYS A 325 17.71 11.44 -12.52
N TYR A 326 18.13 10.83 -11.40
CA TYR A 326 17.20 10.33 -10.38
C TYR A 326 17.30 11.01 -9.01
N ALA A 327 18.42 11.65 -8.67
CA ALA A 327 18.58 12.30 -7.37
C ALA A 327 18.15 13.78 -7.42
N PRO A 328 17.51 14.32 -6.35
CA PRO A 328 17.18 13.62 -5.10
C PRO A 328 15.84 12.86 -5.16
N ASP A 329 14.89 13.28 -5.99
CA ASP A 329 13.48 12.94 -5.81
C ASP A 329 13.19 11.42 -5.90
N LEU A 330 13.70 10.71 -6.91
CA LEU A 330 13.43 9.27 -7.05
C LEU A 330 14.17 8.47 -5.98
N LEU A 331 15.38 8.89 -5.63
CA LEU A 331 16.13 8.27 -4.53
C LEU A 331 15.35 8.37 -3.22
N VAL A 332 14.71 9.51 -2.95
CA VAL A 332 13.84 9.68 -1.78
C VAL A 332 12.65 8.73 -1.86
N VAL A 333 12.01 8.59 -3.03
CA VAL A 333 10.89 7.68 -3.24
C VAL A 333 11.27 6.22 -3.03
N VAL A 334 12.44 5.77 -3.50
CA VAL A 334 12.85 4.35 -3.36
C VAL A 334 13.62 4.05 -2.07
N SER A 335 14.16 5.06 -1.38
CA SER A 335 14.90 4.86 -0.13
C SER A 335 14.15 4.10 0.98
N PRO A 336 12.82 4.24 1.14
CA PRO A 336 12.05 3.42 2.08
C PRO A 336 12.25 1.93 1.87
N LEU A 337 12.41 1.45 0.63
CA LEU A 337 12.66 0.04 0.34
C LEU A 337 13.88 -0.48 1.10
N TYR A 338 15.00 0.23 1.04
CA TYR A 338 16.26 -0.23 1.63
C TYR A 338 16.27 -0.07 3.15
N ILE A 339 15.74 1.04 3.66
CA ILE A 339 15.63 1.28 5.11
C ILE A 339 14.72 0.22 5.73
N TRP A 340 13.55 -0.02 5.12
CA TRP A 340 12.58 -0.98 5.61
C TRP A 340 13.08 -2.41 5.51
N LEU A 341 13.68 -2.80 4.37
CA LEU A 341 14.26 -4.13 4.19
C LEU A 341 15.37 -4.40 5.22
N GLY A 342 16.26 -3.43 5.47
CA GLY A 342 17.29 -3.54 6.48
C GLY A 342 16.72 -3.68 7.89
N PHE A 343 15.81 -2.78 8.27
CA PHE A 343 15.18 -2.79 9.59
C PHE A 343 14.42 -4.09 9.88
N MET A 344 13.58 -4.54 8.94
CA MET A 344 12.81 -5.76 9.13
C MET A 344 13.69 -7.00 9.14
N SER A 345 14.77 -7.04 8.35
CA SER A 345 15.70 -8.18 8.36
C SER A 345 16.43 -8.38 9.69
N LEU A 346 16.58 -7.31 10.49
CA LEU A 346 17.15 -7.37 11.84
C LEU A 346 16.19 -7.96 12.87
N GLN A 347 14.88 -7.96 12.60
CA GLN A 347 13.89 -8.51 13.53
C GLN A 347 13.93 -10.05 13.55
N PRO A 348 13.88 -10.70 14.73
CA PRO A 348 13.85 -12.16 14.83
C PRO A 348 12.61 -12.78 14.19
N HIS A 349 11.44 -12.21 14.51
CA HIS A 349 10.16 -12.61 13.95
C HIS A 349 9.94 -11.93 12.59
N LYS A 350 9.56 -12.71 11.58
CA LYS A 350 9.43 -12.25 10.20
C LYS A 350 8.25 -12.90 9.53
N GLU A 351 7.54 -12.11 8.75
CA GLU A 351 6.38 -12.55 7.97
C GLU A 351 6.35 -11.81 6.64
N GLU A 352 5.83 -12.45 5.60
CA GLU A 352 5.80 -11.87 4.25
C GLU A 352 5.09 -10.52 4.20
N ARG A 353 3.92 -10.41 4.85
CA ARG A 353 3.08 -9.20 4.86
C ARG A 353 3.76 -7.98 5.47
N PHE A 354 4.83 -8.16 6.25
CA PHE A 354 5.59 -7.07 6.84
C PHE A 354 6.36 -6.26 5.79
N LEU A 355 6.63 -6.81 4.61
CA LEU A 355 7.26 -6.06 3.51
C LEU A 355 6.27 -5.38 2.56
N TYR A 356 4.96 -5.63 2.69
CA TYR A 356 3.95 -5.03 1.82
C TYR A 356 4.11 -3.51 1.65
N PRO A 357 4.41 -2.71 2.71
CA PRO A 357 4.51 -1.25 2.57
C PRO A 357 5.47 -0.77 1.48
N VAL A 358 6.49 -1.56 1.10
CA VAL A 358 7.52 -1.17 0.12
C VAL A 358 7.46 -1.92 -1.20
N TYR A 359 6.48 -2.81 -1.40
CA TYR A 359 6.31 -3.58 -2.63
C TYR A 359 6.26 -2.71 -3.91
N PRO A 360 5.48 -1.61 -3.96
CA PRO A 360 5.46 -0.73 -5.13
C PRO A 360 6.83 -0.14 -5.45
N LEU A 361 7.65 0.11 -4.43
CA LEU A 361 8.97 0.72 -4.59
C LEU A 361 9.99 -0.26 -5.17
N VAL A 362 9.80 -1.57 -4.98
CA VAL A 362 10.57 -2.61 -5.70
C VAL A 362 10.35 -2.46 -7.21
N CYS A 363 9.10 -2.32 -7.65
CA CYS A 363 8.77 -2.11 -9.06
C CYS A 363 9.38 -0.82 -9.62
N VAL A 364 9.33 0.29 -8.85
CA VAL A 364 9.92 1.57 -9.27
C VAL A 364 11.44 1.49 -9.38
N ALA A 365 12.12 0.95 -8.37
CA ALA A 365 13.58 0.81 -8.38
C ALA A 365 14.04 -0.09 -9.53
N ALA A 366 13.41 -1.25 -9.71
CA ALA A 366 13.72 -2.16 -10.81
C ALA A 366 13.47 -1.50 -12.19
N SER A 367 12.36 -0.78 -12.36
CA SER A 367 12.06 -0.05 -13.60
C SER A 367 13.14 0.95 -13.95
N SER A 368 13.65 1.64 -12.93
CA SER A 368 14.69 2.66 -13.06
C SER A 368 16.02 2.07 -13.51
N VAL A 369 16.34 0.86 -13.03
CA VAL A 369 17.52 0.10 -13.45
C VAL A 369 17.39 -0.36 -14.90
N ILE A 370 16.27 -0.99 -15.27
CA ILE A 370 16.00 -1.44 -16.65
C ILE A 370 16.08 -0.23 -17.60
N GLU A 371 15.45 0.89 -17.24
CA GLU A 371 15.48 2.10 -18.05
C GLU A 371 16.89 2.67 -18.21
N SER A 372 17.80 2.41 -17.28
CA SER A 372 19.16 2.94 -17.33
C SER A 372 20.18 2.04 -18.04
N PHE A 373 19.81 0.86 -18.57
CA PHE A 373 20.78 -0.05 -19.23
C PHE A 373 21.65 0.62 -20.31
N PRO A 374 21.13 1.39 -21.28
CA PRO A 374 21.96 2.12 -22.25
C PRO A 374 22.83 3.19 -21.61
N ASP A 375 22.36 3.84 -20.55
CA ASP A 375 23.11 4.90 -19.84
C ASP A 375 24.37 4.33 -19.14
N LEU A 376 24.38 3.02 -18.82
CA LEU A 376 25.52 2.33 -18.21
C LEU A 376 26.66 2.07 -19.18
N VAL A 377 26.36 1.97 -20.47
CA VAL A 377 27.34 1.57 -21.50
C VAL A 377 27.67 2.69 -22.47
N ARG A 378 26.88 3.76 -22.47
CA ARG A 378 27.10 4.92 -23.34
C ARG A 378 28.35 5.69 -22.93
N ASP A 379 29.18 6.04 -23.91
CA ASP A 379 30.29 6.96 -23.68
C ASP A 379 29.77 8.36 -23.30
N LYS A 380 30.31 8.92 -22.20
CA LYS A 380 29.89 10.22 -21.65
C LYS A 380 30.18 11.38 -22.61
N HIS A 381 31.08 11.18 -23.59
CA HIS A 381 31.51 12.21 -24.52
C HIS A 381 30.77 12.19 -25.87
N ASN A 382 30.00 11.12 -26.17
CA ASN A 382 29.30 10.97 -27.45
C ASN A 382 27.78 10.80 -27.27
N LEU A 383 27.04 11.91 -27.37
CA LEU A 383 25.58 11.97 -27.21
C LEU A 383 24.79 11.29 -28.34
N ASN A 384 25.43 10.94 -29.45
CA ASN A 384 24.85 10.19 -30.57
C ASN A 384 25.47 8.79 -30.74
N ASP A 385 26.09 8.25 -29.67
CA ASP A 385 26.64 6.91 -29.71
C ASP A 385 25.54 5.88 -29.99
N ASN A 386 25.61 5.27 -31.18
CA ASN A 386 24.80 4.16 -31.66
C ASN A 386 25.66 2.90 -31.79
N SER A 387 26.69 2.77 -30.93
CA SER A 387 27.47 1.54 -30.84
C SER A 387 26.56 0.31 -30.69
N ILE A 388 27.03 -0.81 -31.23
CA ILE A 388 26.31 -2.09 -31.19
C ILE A 388 25.90 -2.43 -29.75
N ILE A 389 26.74 -2.07 -28.77
CA ILE A 389 26.48 -2.33 -27.35
C ILE A 389 25.29 -1.50 -26.83
N VAL A 390 25.16 -0.24 -27.23
CA VAL A 390 24.00 0.62 -26.88
C VAL A 390 22.72 0.09 -27.53
N VAL A 391 22.79 -0.43 -28.76
CA VAL A 391 21.65 -1.08 -29.43
C VAL A 391 21.24 -2.36 -28.68
N ILE A 392 22.21 -3.22 -28.33
CA ILE A 392 21.97 -4.41 -27.52
C ILE A 392 21.31 -4.03 -26.18
N ALA A 393 21.83 -3.01 -25.48
CA ALA A 393 21.26 -2.55 -24.21
C ALA A 393 19.81 -2.07 -24.35
N LYS A 394 19.43 -1.44 -25.48
CA LYS A 394 18.05 -1.06 -25.77
C LYS A 394 17.14 -2.28 -25.99
N VAL A 395 17.63 -3.32 -26.66
CA VAL A 395 16.90 -4.59 -26.91
C VAL A 395 16.76 -5.44 -25.64
N ILE A 396 17.75 -5.40 -24.74
CA ILE A 396 17.72 -6.14 -23.47
C ILE A 396 16.58 -5.66 -22.56
N ARG A 397 16.21 -4.37 -22.60
CA ARG A 397 15.15 -3.81 -21.74
C ARG A 397 13.82 -4.58 -21.83
N PRO A 398 13.16 -4.71 -23.02
CA PRO A 398 11.92 -5.46 -23.14
C PRO A 398 12.10 -6.96 -22.88
N LEU A 399 13.27 -7.54 -23.15
CA LEU A 399 13.55 -8.95 -22.86
C LEU A 399 13.52 -9.23 -21.35
N VAL A 400 14.26 -8.44 -20.56
CA VAL A 400 14.32 -8.56 -19.11
C VAL A 400 12.95 -8.31 -18.49
N LEU A 401 12.24 -7.28 -18.96
CA LEU A 401 10.88 -7.01 -18.50
C LEU A 401 9.96 -8.20 -18.81
N SER A 402 9.99 -8.74 -20.03
CA SER A 402 9.15 -9.88 -20.42
C SER A 402 9.41 -11.11 -19.55
N LEU A 403 10.68 -11.42 -19.25
CA LEU A 403 11.05 -12.51 -18.34
C LEU A 403 10.49 -12.30 -16.92
N ILE A 404 10.60 -11.08 -16.38
CA ILE A 404 10.05 -10.73 -15.06
C ILE A 404 8.53 -10.93 -15.05
N LEU A 405 7.82 -10.44 -16.07
CA LEU A 405 6.36 -10.52 -16.13
C LEU A 405 5.89 -11.96 -16.30
N CYS A 406 6.51 -12.75 -17.18
CA CYS A 406 6.18 -14.16 -17.37
C CYS A 406 6.43 -14.98 -16.10
N ALA A 407 7.58 -14.83 -15.45
CA ALA A 407 7.90 -15.54 -14.21
C ALA A 407 6.95 -15.15 -13.07
N SER A 408 6.60 -13.87 -12.96
CA SER A 408 5.66 -13.39 -11.95
C SER A 408 4.26 -13.94 -12.17
N HIS A 409 3.77 -13.91 -13.42
CA HIS A 409 2.45 -14.41 -13.76
C HIS A 409 2.36 -15.93 -13.56
N ALA A 410 3.39 -16.68 -13.96
CA ALA A 410 3.47 -18.12 -13.73
C ALA A 410 3.40 -18.46 -12.24
N ARG A 411 4.07 -17.68 -11.37
CA ARG A 411 3.95 -17.85 -9.91
C ARG A 411 2.55 -17.56 -9.40
N THR A 412 1.95 -16.43 -9.79
CA THR A 412 0.58 -16.08 -9.37
C THR A 412 -0.40 -17.18 -9.78
N PHE A 413 -0.31 -17.66 -11.02
CA PHE A 413 -1.13 -18.77 -11.50
C PHE A 413 -0.88 -20.06 -10.70
N SER A 414 0.38 -20.40 -10.43
CA SER A 414 0.74 -21.58 -9.64
C SER A 414 0.21 -21.52 -8.21
N LEU A 415 0.21 -20.34 -7.59
CA LEU A 415 -0.28 -20.18 -6.22
C LEU A 415 -1.80 -20.28 -6.14
N ILE A 416 -2.52 -19.64 -7.07
CA ILE A 416 -3.98 -19.72 -7.12
C ILE A 416 -4.42 -21.17 -7.36
N ASN A 417 -3.88 -21.85 -8.38
CA ASN A 417 -4.29 -23.22 -8.68
C ASN A 417 -3.80 -24.24 -7.65
N GLY A 418 -2.60 -24.04 -7.08
CA GLY A 418 -2.00 -25.00 -6.15
C GLY A 418 -2.51 -24.88 -4.71
N TYR A 419 -3.06 -23.72 -4.32
CA TYR A 419 -3.38 -23.42 -2.92
C TYR A 419 -4.77 -22.81 -2.69
N ALA A 420 -5.67 -22.80 -3.70
CA ALA A 420 -7.07 -22.34 -3.51
C ALA A 420 -7.98 -23.32 -2.77
N ALA A 421 -7.53 -24.55 -2.50
CA ALA A 421 -8.33 -25.58 -1.84
C ALA A 421 -9.08 -25.11 -0.56
N PRO A 422 -8.47 -24.32 0.35
CA PRO A 422 -9.17 -23.87 1.56
C PRO A 422 -10.39 -22.98 1.29
N MET A 423 -10.43 -22.25 0.17
CA MET A 423 -11.64 -21.48 -0.20
C MET A 423 -12.64 -22.34 -0.97
N GLU A 424 -12.17 -23.28 -1.79
CA GLU A 424 -13.03 -24.15 -2.59
C GLU A 424 -13.79 -25.18 -1.74
N VAL A 425 -13.15 -25.76 -0.72
CA VAL A 425 -13.78 -26.82 0.08
C VAL A 425 -15.01 -26.30 0.85
N TYR A 426 -15.01 -25.04 1.29
CA TYR A 426 -16.15 -24.48 2.04
C TYR A 426 -17.38 -24.25 1.15
N LYS A 427 -17.24 -24.21 -0.18
CA LYS A 427 -18.40 -24.15 -1.10
C LYS A 427 -19.27 -25.41 -1.02
N ILE A 428 -18.71 -26.54 -0.57
CA ILE A 428 -19.49 -27.77 -0.39
C ILE A 428 -20.58 -27.62 0.68
N LEU A 429 -20.41 -26.68 1.62
CA LEU A 429 -21.37 -26.42 2.69
C LEU A 429 -22.74 -26.00 2.12
N ASP A 430 -22.76 -25.34 0.97
CA ASP A 430 -24.01 -24.95 0.29
C ASP A 430 -24.87 -26.16 -0.12
N HIS A 431 -24.31 -27.37 -0.15
CA HIS A 431 -25.03 -28.60 -0.50
C HIS A 431 -25.56 -29.38 0.71
N TYR A 432 -25.22 -28.98 1.94
CA TYR A 432 -25.60 -29.70 3.18
C TYR A 432 -26.66 -28.98 4.02
N HIS A 433 -27.64 -28.34 3.37
CA HIS A 433 -28.77 -27.69 4.05
C HIS A 433 -29.62 -28.67 4.89
N ASP A 434 -29.58 -29.96 4.56
CA ASP A 434 -30.30 -31.03 5.28
C ASP A 434 -29.67 -31.39 6.64
N ALA A 435 -28.51 -30.80 7.00
CA ALA A 435 -27.83 -31.04 8.27
C ALA A 435 -28.59 -30.49 9.50
N GLY A 436 -29.72 -29.80 9.29
CA GLY A 436 -30.51 -29.18 10.33
C GLY A 436 -29.97 -27.82 10.78
N SER A 437 -30.87 -26.94 11.20
CA SER A 437 -30.50 -25.63 11.75
C SER A 437 -29.75 -25.78 13.08
N GLY A 438 -28.62 -25.10 13.24
CA GLY A 438 -27.78 -25.21 14.42
C GLY A 438 -26.66 -26.23 14.31
N ALA A 439 -26.33 -26.68 13.09
CA ALA A 439 -25.21 -27.57 12.87
C ALA A 439 -23.89 -26.97 13.36
N VAL A 440 -22.95 -27.82 13.78
CA VAL A 440 -21.63 -27.41 14.24
C VAL A 440 -20.60 -27.76 13.17
N LEU A 441 -19.86 -26.75 12.71
CA LEU A 441 -18.72 -26.92 11.81
C LEU A 441 -17.45 -27.04 12.65
N CYS A 442 -16.82 -28.21 12.62
CA CYS A 442 -15.60 -28.49 13.35
C CYS A 442 -14.39 -28.43 12.42
N VAL A 443 -13.42 -27.58 12.74
CA VAL A 443 -12.21 -27.37 11.95
C VAL A 443 -11.03 -27.98 12.70
N GLY A 444 -10.21 -28.75 11.97
CA GLY A 444 -9.05 -29.47 12.52
C GLY A 444 -7.75 -28.69 12.41
N SER A 445 -6.68 -29.39 12.01
CA SER A 445 -5.30 -28.88 12.00
C SER A 445 -5.02 -27.72 11.06
N GLU A 446 -5.84 -27.57 10.02
CA GLU A 446 -5.75 -26.49 9.05
C GLU A 446 -6.60 -25.27 9.46
N TRP A 447 -6.84 -25.05 10.75
CA TRP A 447 -7.60 -23.89 11.28
C TRP A 447 -7.03 -22.55 10.80
N HIS A 448 -5.71 -22.46 10.62
CA HIS A 448 -5.02 -21.27 10.11
C HIS A 448 -5.31 -20.98 8.63
N ARG A 449 -5.96 -21.92 7.92
CA ARG A 449 -6.47 -21.75 6.55
C ARG A 449 -7.99 -21.58 6.48
N PHE A 450 -8.67 -21.49 7.61
CA PHE A 450 -10.10 -21.16 7.66
C PHE A 450 -10.34 -19.85 6.88
N PRO A 451 -11.21 -19.83 5.86
CA PRO A 451 -11.30 -18.69 4.95
C PRO A 451 -12.00 -17.48 5.58
N SER A 452 -13.09 -17.71 6.32
CA SER A 452 -13.82 -16.78 7.21
C SER A 452 -15.26 -17.28 7.38
N SER A 453 -15.93 -16.83 8.45
CA SER A 453 -17.37 -16.95 8.69
C SER A 453 -18.24 -16.39 7.54
N PHE A 454 -17.70 -15.51 6.68
CA PHE A 454 -18.39 -15.09 5.44
C PHE A 454 -18.70 -16.26 4.49
N PHE A 455 -17.93 -17.34 4.55
CA PHE A 455 -18.09 -18.55 3.72
C PHE A 455 -18.84 -19.68 4.45
N VAL A 456 -19.36 -19.41 5.65
CA VAL A 456 -20.10 -20.40 6.46
C VAL A 456 -21.60 -20.12 6.30
N PRO A 457 -22.42 -21.07 5.83
CA PRO A 457 -23.85 -20.89 5.68
C PRO A 457 -24.59 -20.64 7.01
N ASP A 458 -25.75 -19.99 6.95
CA ASP A 458 -26.51 -19.60 8.15
C ASP A 458 -27.13 -20.76 8.93
N TYR A 459 -27.29 -21.93 8.32
CA TYR A 459 -27.76 -23.12 9.03
C TYR A 459 -26.70 -23.66 10.02
N VAL A 460 -25.43 -23.30 9.84
CA VAL A 460 -24.34 -23.62 10.78
C VAL A 460 -24.40 -22.63 11.94
N GLY A 461 -24.78 -23.13 13.11
CA GLY A 461 -24.92 -22.31 14.32
C GLY A 461 -23.59 -21.97 14.98
N GLU A 462 -22.61 -22.88 14.92
CA GLU A 462 -21.30 -22.70 15.55
C GLU A 462 -20.16 -23.24 14.69
N VAL A 463 -19.02 -22.54 14.73
CA VAL A 463 -17.74 -23.04 14.24
C VAL A 463 -16.84 -23.32 15.44
N ARG A 464 -16.23 -24.50 15.50
CA ARG A 464 -15.45 -24.98 16.65
C ARG A 464 -14.15 -25.65 16.23
N TRP A 465 -13.19 -25.71 17.15
CA TRP A 465 -11.87 -26.32 16.91
C TRP A 465 -11.81 -27.74 17.48
N ILE A 466 -11.20 -28.65 16.73
CA ILE A 466 -10.88 -30.00 17.19
C ILE A 466 -9.51 -29.99 17.86
N ASP A 467 -9.34 -30.75 18.96
CA ASP A 467 -8.01 -30.97 19.54
C ASP A 467 -7.19 -31.87 18.61
N ASP A 468 -6.30 -31.23 17.84
CA ASP A 468 -5.37 -31.85 16.90
C ASP A 468 -3.94 -31.92 17.46
N GLY A 469 -3.74 -31.52 18.72
CA GLY A 469 -2.41 -31.41 19.34
C GLY A 469 -1.82 -29.99 19.32
N PHE A 470 -2.45 -28.99 18.70
CA PHE A 470 -2.01 -27.61 18.79
C PHE A 470 -2.06 -27.10 20.24
N ARG A 471 -1.06 -26.33 20.67
CA ARG A 471 -0.96 -25.84 22.06
C ARG A 471 -0.79 -24.31 22.16
N GLY A 472 -0.95 -23.62 21.04
CA GLY A 472 -1.12 -22.16 21.03
C GLY A 472 -2.54 -21.74 21.37
N LEU A 473 -2.72 -20.46 21.65
CA LEU A 473 -4.03 -19.88 21.89
C LEU A 473 -4.77 -19.72 20.55
N LEU A 474 -5.94 -20.34 20.42
CA LEU A 474 -6.76 -20.22 19.22
C LEU A 474 -7.68 -18.99 19.28
N PRO A 475 -8.10 -18.46 18.12
CA PRO A 475 -9.19 -17.48 18.05
C PRO A 475 -10.46 -18.07 18.68
N LEU A 476 -11.22 -17.28 19.42
CA LEU A 476 -12.46 -17.73 20.07
C LEU A 476 -13.63 -16.86 19.63
N PRO A 477 -14.86 -17.37 19.56
CA PRO A 477 -16.01 -16.57 19.17
C PRO A 477 -16.17 -15.32 20.04
N PHE A 478 -16.56 -14.21 19.43
CA PHE A 478 -17.09 -13.08 20.18
C PHE A 478 -18.34 -13.51 20.94
N ASN A 479 -18.49 -13.05 22.18
CA ASN A 479 -19.63 -13.38 23.02
C ASN A 479 -20.38 -12.11 23.41
N SER A 480 -21.53 -11.89 22.78
CA SER A 480 -22.40 -10.73 23.04
C SER A 480 -22.90 -10.68 24.49
N SER A 481 -23.12 -11.84 25.13
CA SER A 481 -23.55 -11.94 26.53
C SER A 481 -22.46 -11.50 27.52
N LEU A 482 -21.19 -11.56 27.13
CA LEU A 482 -20.06 -11.04 27.91
C LEU A 482 -19.72 -9.58 27.58
N GLY A 483 -20.52 -8.91 26.75
CA GLY A 483 -20.31 -7.53 26.32
C GLY A 483 -19.69 -7.37 24.93
N GLY A 484 -19.55 -8.44 24.15
CA GLY A 484 -19.06 -8.36 22.77
C GLY A 484 -17.67 -7.73 22.68
N THR A 485 -17.55 -6.59 21.99
CA THR A 485 -16.27 -5.89 21.78
C THR A 485 -15.68 -5.29 23.06
N SER A 486 -16.51 -4.98 24.07
CA SER A 486 -16.04 -4.41 25.34
C SER A 486 -15.67 -5.48 26.36
N ALA A 487 -15.84 -6.76 26.02
CA ALA A 487 -15.52 -7.86 26.90
C ALA A 487 -14.00 -7.96 27.13
N ALA A 488 -13.61 -8.37 28.34
CA ALA A 488 -12.27 -8.83 28.66
C ALA A 488 -12.34 -10.29 29.15
N PRO A 489 -12.55 -11.26 28.24
CA PRO A 489 -12.76 -12.63 28.67
C PRO A 489 -11.53 -13.19 29.40
N PRO A 490 -11.71 -13.89 30.55
CA PRO A 490 -10.61 -14.36 31.40
C PRO A 490 -9.75 -15.44 30.73
N TYR A 491 -10.25 -16.00 29.62
CA TYR A 491 -9.57 -17.02 28.83
C TYR A 491 -8.57 -16.46 27.80
N PHE A 492 -8.43 -15.14 27.63
CA PHE A 492 -7.36 -14.62 26.79
C PHE A 492 -6.07 -14.36 27.58
N ASN A 493 -4.92 -14.64 26.96
CA ASN A 493 -3.60 -14.40 27.54
C ASN A 493 -2.60 -13.89 26.50
N ASN A 494 -1.61 -13.11 26.95
CA ASN A 494 -0.56 -12.54 26.10
C ASN A 494 0.66 -13.46 25.92
N LYS A 495 0.53 -14.75 26.23
CA LYS A 495 1.64 -15.74 26.23
C LYS A 495 1.45 -16.84 25.19
N ASN A 496 0.45 -16.70 24.31
CA ASN A 496 0.08 -17.70 23.32
C ASN A 496 -0.12 -19.11 23.93
N LYS A 497 -0.69 -19.21 25.13
CA LYS A 497 -0.94 -20.50 25.78
C LYS A 497 -2.34 -21.00 25.46
N ALA A 498 -2.45 -22.24 24.97
CA ALA A 498 -3.72 -22.92 24.78
C ALA A 498 -4.54 -23.01 26.07
N LEU A 499 -5.86 -23.12 25.88
CA LEU A 499 -6.81 -23.42 26.93
C LEU A 499 -7.60 -24.67 26.62
N ALA A 500 -7.92 -25.45 27.65
CA ALA A 500 -8.70 -26.67 27.49
C ALA A 500 -10.09 -26.43 26.87
N GLN A 501 -10.71 -25.27 27.16
CA GLN A 501 -12.05 -24.91 26.69
C GLN A 501 -12.10 -24.46 25.23
N GLN A 502 -10.95 -24.30 24.55
CA GLN A 502 -10.91 -23.90 23.14
C GLN A 502 -11.25 -25.04 22.19
N TYR A 503 -11.22 -26.29 22.66
CA TYR A 503 -11.48 -27.49 21.88
C TYR A 503 -12.85 -28.10 22.20
N VAL A 504 -13.46 -28.73 21.19
CA VAL A 504 -14.65 -29.57 21.36
C VAL A 504 -14.23 -30.99 21.74
N ASN A 505 -14.99 -31.61 22.65
CA ASN A 505 -14.79 -33.00 23.02
C ASN A 505 -15.18 -33.93 21.86
N SER A 506 -14.21 -34.67 21.33
CA SER A 506 -14.32 -35.55 20.16
C SER A 506 -15.39 -36.66 20.26
N SER A 507 -15.92 -36.94 21.45
CA SER A 507 -17.00 -37.91 21.68
C SER A 507 -18.38 -37.46 21.19
N SER A 508 -18.53 -36.19 20.79
CA SER A 508 -19.80 -35.61 20.32
C SER A 508 -19.94 -35.52 18.79
N LEU A 509 -18.98 -36.04 18.02
CA LEU A 509 -18.93 -35.86 16.56
C LEU A 509 -19.41 -37.10 15.80
N LEU A 510 -20.50 -36.97 15.02
CA LEU A 510 -21.16 -38.08 14.32
C LEU A 510 -20.54 -38.44 12.95
N PHE A 511 -19.77 -37.57 12.31
CA PHE A 511 -19.17 -37.81 11.00
C PHE A 511 -17.71 -37.37 10.90
N ARG A 512 -16.86 -38.26 10.37
CA ARG A 512 -15.45 -37.98 10.03
C ARG A 512 -15.28 -38.00 8.51
N LEU A 513 -15.10 -36.84 7.89
CA LEU A 513 -14.73 -36.74 6.49
C LEU A 513 -13.54 -35.79 6.36
N PHE A 514 -12.40 -36.37 5.96
CA PHE A 514 -11.10 -35.74 5.71
C PHE A 514 -10.39 -35.11 6.92
N ASP A 515 -9.06 -35.21 6.92
CA ASP A 515 -8.15 -34.75 7.98
C ASP A 515 -8.20 -33.22 8.28
N SER A 516 -9.16 -32.45 7.76
CA SER A 516 -9.12 -30.98 7.80
C SER A 516 -10.45 -30.27 8.12
N ILE A 517 -11.62 -30.76 7.71
CA ILE A 517 -12.92 -30.07 7.94
C ILE A 517 -14.02 -31.09 8.22
N PHE A 518 -14.77 -30.90 9.30
CA PHE A 518 -15.84 -31.79 9.76
C PHE A 518 -17.15 -31.01 9.91
N ILE A 519 -18.27 -31.55 9.40
CA ILE A 519 -19.60 -30.99 9.66
C ILE A 519 -20.36 -32.03 10.48
N THR A 520 -20.83 -31.65 11.66
CA THR A 520 -21.65 -32.53 12.48
C THR A 520 -22.97 -31.84 12.81
N ALA A 521 -24.07 -32.50 12.43
CA ALA A 521 -25.36 -32.24 13.03
C ALA A 521 -25.31 -32.83 14.45
N LEU A 522 -25.33 -31.99 15.48
CA LEU A 522 -25.65 -32.46 16.82
C LEU A 522 -27.13 -32.87 16.78
N THR A 523 -27.39 -34.17 16.82
CA THR A 523 -28.71 -34.67 17.22
C THR A 523 -28.69 -34.70 18.74
N GLU A 524 -29.66 -34.01 19.36
CA GLU A 524 -29.86 -34.01 20.82
C GLU A 524 -29.99 -35.43 21.39
#